data_AF-A0A1H7C5S2-F1
#
_entry.id   AF-A0A1H7C5S2-F1
#
_cell.length_a   1.000
_cell.length_b   1.000
_cell.length_c   1.000
_cell.angle_alpha   90.00
_cell.angle_beta   90.00
_cell.angle_gamma   90.00
#
_symmetry.space_group_name_H-M   'P 1'
#
loop_
_entity.id
_entity.type
_entity.pdbx_description
1 polymer ?
#
loop_
_entity_poly.entity_id
_entity_poly.type
_entity_poly.pdbx_seq_one_letter_code
_entity_poly.pdbx_strand_id
1 'polypeptide(L)'
;MKNILIVDGAMNATFSVFQATDEEYAILFPNGEEIEVIEDVIDRVGEAVADEIFASVWERPILKREVQGIHATLIYDEPSRRDYLPTSRREVD
;
A
#
# COMPACT_ATOMS: atom_id res chain seq x y z
N MET A 1 -7.12 3.14 12.07
CA MET A 1 -6.16 2.12 11.57
C MET A 1 -6.72 1.48 10.33
N LYS A 2 -5.93 1.46 9.25
CA LYS A 2 -6.32 0.97 7.93
C LYS A 2 -5.45 -0.22 7.54
N ASN A 3 -6.10 -1.31 7.15
CA ASN A 3 -5.41 -2.54 6.75
C ASN A 3 -5.01 -2.46 5.28
N ILE A 4 -3.72 -2.59 5.01
CA ILE A 4 -3.12 -2.52 3.67
C ILE A 4 -2.57 -3.90 3.32
N LEU A 5 -3.02 -4.46 2.19
CA LEU A 5 -2.47 -5.68 1.62
C LEU A 5 -1.20 -5.34 0.83
N ILE A 6 -0.11 -6.04 1.08
CA ILE A 6 1.12 -5.88 0.31
C ILE A 6 1.20 -6.95 -0.77
N VAL A 7 1.40 -6.49 -1.99
CA VAL A 7 1.68 -7.34 -3.15
C VAL A 7 3.10 -7.04 -3.60
N ASP A 8 3.98 -7.99 -3.34
CA ASP A 8 5.41 -7.90 -3.62
C ASP A 8 5.72 -8.62 -4.95
N GLY A 9 6.61 -8.04 -5.75
CA GLY A 9 7.09 -8.62 -7.02
C GLY A 9 7.89 -9.92 -6.86
N ALA A 10 8.45 -10.17 -5.68
CA ALA A 10 9.23 -11.37 -5.42
C ALA A 10 8.36 -12.64 -5.42
N MET A 11 8.73 -13.62 -6.24
CA MET A 11 7.99 -14.89 -6.39
C MET A 11 7.77 -15.66 -5.07
N ASN A 12 8.68 -15.50 -4.11
CA ASN A 12 8.63 -16.16 -2.80
C ASN A 12 8.01 -15.29 -1.71
N ALA A 13 7.54 -14.08 -2.05
CA ALA A 13 6.86 -13.23 -1.09
C ALA A 13 5.45 -13.75 -0.81
N THR A 14 5.03 -13.59 0.44
CA THR A 14 3.64 -13.80 0.83
C THR A 14 2.86 -12.50 0.70
N PHE A 15 1.54 -12.60 0.67
CA PHE A 15 0.66 -11.43 0.72
C PHE A 15 0.48 -10.96 2.17
N SER A 16 1.41 -10.20 2.73
CA SER A 16 1.30 -9.73 4.11
C SER A 16 0.27 -8.59 4.24
N VAL A 17 -0.26 -8.38 5.45
CA VAL A 17 -1.17 -7.26 5.74
C VAL A 17 -0.57 -6.45 6.88
N PHE A 18 -0.49 -5.15 6.68
CA PHE A 18 0.01 -4.19 7.68
C PHE A 18 -1.05 -3.16 7.99
N GLN A 19 -0.88 -2.45 9.10
CA GLN A 19 -1.78 -1.40 9.52
C GLN A 19 -1.10 -0.03 9.45
N ALA A 20 -1.75 0.92 8.79
CA ALA A 20 -1.41 2.33 8.83
C ALA A 20 -2.35 3.09 9.78
N THR A 21 -1.89 4.19 10.37
CA THR A 21 -2.79 5.19 10.97
C THR A 21 -3.65 5.83 9.88
N ASP A 22 -4.66 6.57 10.30
CA ASP A 22 -5.53 7.24 9.34
C ASP A 22 -4.77 8.39 8.62
N GLU A 23 -3.79 9.03 9.29
CA GLU A 23 -2.90 10.04 8.70
C GLU A 23 -1.93 9.45 7.68
N GLU A 24 -1.24 8.37 8.03
CA GLU A 24 -0.33 7.66 7.10
C GLU A 24 -1.11 7.16 5.89
N TYR A 25 -2.28 6.56 6.11
CA TYR A 25 -3.13 6.09 5.02
C TYR A 25 -3.58 7.23 4.10
N ALA A 26 -3.92 8.40 4.64
CA ALA A 26 -4.28 9.56 3.82
C ALA A 26 -3.10 10.13 3.00
N ILE A 27 -1.86 9.90 3.42
CA ILE A 27 -0.66 10.24 2.62
C ILE A 27 -0.43 9.20 1.52
N LEU A 28 -0.60 7.91 1.86
CA LEU A 28 -0.43 6.81 0.91
C LEU A 28 -1.52 6.78 -0.17
N PHE A 29 -2.77 7.12 0.17
CA PHE A 29 -3.96 7.03 -0.69
C PHE A 29 -4.80 8.33 -0.63
N PRO A 30 -4.30 9.45 -1.20
CA PRO A 30 -4.83 10.79 -0.91
C PRO A 30 -6.18 11.12 -1.55
N ASN A 31 -6.55 10.50 -2.67
CA ASN A 31 -7.77 10.82 -3.43
C ASN A 31 -8.79 9.68 -3.46
N GLY A 32 -8.72 8.76 -2.50
CA GLY A 32 -9.61 7.59 -2.43
C GLY A 32 -9.21 6.47 -3.39
N GLU A 33 -7.95 6.46 -3.82
CA GLU A 33 -7.33 5.30 -4.45
C GLU A 33 -7.35 4.11 -3.46
N GLU A 34 -7.55 2.91 -3.98
CA GLU A 34 -7.50 1.66 -3.21
C GLU A 34 -6.28 0.82 -3.60
N ILE A 35 -5.56 1.21 -4.65
CA ILE A 35 -4.39 0.50 -5.17
C ILE A 35 -3.28 1.50 -5.45
N GLU A 36 -2.12 1.33 -4.83
CA GLU A 36 -0.95 2.16 -5.11
C GLU A 36 0.31 1.35 -5.39
N VAL A 37 1.28 2.02 -6.01
CA VAL A 37 2.62 1.47 -6.24
C VAL A 37 3.62 2.29 -5.44
N ILE A 38 4.53 1.63 -4.72
CA ILE A 38 5.45 2.31 -3.80
C ILE A 38 6.27 3.41 -4.49
N GLU A 39 6.74 3.21 -5.73
CA GLU A 39 7.49 4.28 -6.38
C GLU A 39 6.62 5.49 -6.76
N ASP A 40 5.29 5.32 -6.96
CA ASP A 40 4.37 6.46 -7.19
C ASP A 40 4.20 7.27 -5.90
N VAL A 41 4.18 6.59 -4.75
CA VAL A 41 4.16 7.24 -3.44
C VAL A 41 5.47 8.00 -3.22
N ILE A 42 6.62 7.38 -3.45
CA ILE A 42 7.95 8.00 -3.30
C ILE A 42 8.07 9.23 -4.19
N ASP A 43 7.69 9.13 -5.46
CA ASP A 43 7.74 10.25 -6.41
C ASP A 43 6.84 11.41 -5.97
N ARG A 44 5.71 11.10 -5.33
CA ARG A 44 4.73 12.10 -4.86
C ARG A 44 5.15 12.81 -3.58
N VAL A 45 5.63 12.08 -2.57
CA VAL A 45 5.89 12.63 -1.22
C VAL A 45 7.37 12.86 -0.92
N GLY A 46 8.26 12.30 -1.73
CA GLY A 46 9.70 12.30 -1.54
C GLY A 46 10.18 11.10 -0.71
N GLU A 47 11.38 10.61 -1.03
CA GLU A 47 12.02 9.43 -0.44
C GLU A 47 12.06 9.48 1.10
N ALA A 48 12.53 10.59 1.68
CA ALA A 48 12.66 10.70 3.14
C ALA A 48 11.33 10.55 3.89
N VAL A 49 10.24 11.10 3.34
CA VAL A 49 8.91 11.02 3.94
C VAL A 49 8.32 9.62 3.73
N ALA A 50 8.50 9.05 2.53
CA ALA A 50 8.04 7.71 2.22
C ALA A 50 8.71 6.66 3.12
N ASP A 51 10.02 6.76 3.32
CA ASP A 51 10.79 5.85 4.19
C ASP A 51 10.30 5.88 5.64
N GLU A 52 10.03 7.07 6.18
CA GLU A 52 9.51 7.22 7.55
C GLU A 52 8.14 6.53 7.71
N ILE A 53 7.25 6.72 6.72
CA ILE A 53 5.92 6.12 6.72
C ILE A 53 6.02 4.59 6.58
N PHE A 54 6.79 4.09 5.62
CA PHE A 54 6.92 2.65 5.39
C PHE A 54 7.59 1.94 6.55
N ALA A 55 8.65 2.51 7.13
CA ALA A 55 9.25 1.98 8.36
C ALA A 55 8.20 1.83 9.48
N SER A 56 7.34 2.83 9.66
CA SER A 56 6.27 2.79 10.67
C SER A 56 5.18 1.76 10.34
N VAL A 57 4.79 1.62 9.07
CA VAL A 57 3.77 0.63 8.64
C VAL A 57 4.30 -0.81 8.79
N TRP A 58 5.56 -1.07 8.46
CA TRP A 58 6.19 -2.40 8.56
C TRP A 58 6.28 -2.94 9.99
N GLU A 59 6.31 -2.07 10.99
CA GLU A 59 6.26 -2.46 12.41
C GLU A 59 4.86 -2.86 12.91
N ARG A 60 3.82 -2.78 12.05
CA ARG A 60 2.43 -3.11 12.40
C ARG A 60 1.81 -4.20 11.53
N PRO A 61 2.39 -5.42 11.47
CA PRO A 61 1.75 -6.54 10.81
C PRO A 61 0.48 -6.97 11.56
N ILE A 62 -0.51 -7.49 10.83
CA ILE A 62 -1.72 -8.09 11.41
C ILE A 62 -2.00 -9.47 10.79
N LEU A 63 -2.44 -10.41 11.62
CA LEU A 63 -2.84 -11.73 11.15
C LEU A 63 -4.11 -11.63 10.30
N LYS A 64 -4.11 -12.25 9.12
CA LYS A 64 -5.25 -12.21 8.19
C LYS A 64 -6.60 -12.61 8.81
N ARG A 65 -6.59 -13.56 9.76
CA ARG A 65 -7.80 -14.01 10.46
C ARG A 65 -8.38 -12.96 11.42
N GLU A 66 -7.61 -11.95 11.78
CA GLU A 66 -7.98 -10.86 12.68
C GLU A 66 -8.34 -9.58 11.90
N VAL A 67 -8.02 -9.55 10.61
CA VAL A 67 -8.36 -8.44 9.70
C VAL A 67 -9.87 -8.35 9.51
N GLN A 68 -10.41 -7.15 9.71
CA GLN A 68 -11.78 -6.79 9.35
C GLN A 68 -11.71 -5.89 8.10
N GLY A 69 -11.73 -6.53 6.92
CA GLY A 69 -11.65 -5.85 5.63
C GLY A 69 -10.24 -5.36 5.25
N ILE A 70 -10.01 -5.24 3.95
CA ILE A 70 -8.82 -4.62 3.34
C ILE A 70 -9.25 -3.25 2.83
N HIS A 71 -8.48 -2.21 3.17
CA HIS A 71 -8.79 -0.83 2.78
C HIS A 71 -8.02 -0.41 1.54
N ALA A 72 -6.84 -0.98 1.32
CA ALA A 72 -6.07 -0.73 0.12
C ALA A 72 -5.06 -1.85 -0.14
N THR A 73 -4.52 -1.87 -1.36
CA THR A 73 -3.43 -2.70 -1.81
C THR A 73 -2.24 -1.80 -2.15
N LEU A 74 -1.05 -2.17 -1.69
CA LEU A 74 0.19 -1.49 -2.01
C LEU A 74 1.13 -2.46 -2.71
N ILE A 75 1.56 -2.10 -3.91
CA ILE A 75 2.45 -2.87 -4.76
C ILE A 75 3.90 -2.46 -4.45
N TYR A 76 4.73 -3.44 -4.13
CA TYR A 76 6.14 -3.28 -3.79
C TYR A 76 7.04 -4.00 -4.80
N ASP A 77 8.11 -3.34 -5.24
CA ASP A 77 9.14 -3.90 -6.11
C ASP A 77 8.59 -4.54 -7.41
N GLU A 78 7.47 -4.02 -7.90
CA GLU A 78 6.85 -4.45 -9.15
C GLU A 78 6.24 -3.25 -9.91
N PRO A 79 7.08 -2.29 -10.34
CA PRO A 79 6.64 -1.06 -10.99
C PRO A 79 5.88 -1.30 -12.30
N SER A 80 6.10 -2.44 -12.96
CA SER A 80 5.47 -2.78 -14.24
C SER A 80 3.95 -3.01 -14.14
N ARG A 81 3.44 -3.29 -12.93
CA ARG A 81 2.00 -3.47 -12.70
C ARG A 81 1.18 -2.22 -12.97
N ARG A 82 1.78 -1.02 -12.89
CA ARG A 82 1.14 0.27 -13.18
C ARG A 82 0.35 0.25 -14.48
N ASP A 83 0.92 -0.35 -15.52
CA ASP A 83 0.38 -0.35 -16.88
C ASP A 83 -0.95 -1.13 -17.00
N TYR A 84 -1.28 -1.93 -15.97
CA TYR A 84 -2.46 -2.78 -15.93
C TYR A 84 -3.49 -2.32 -14.89
N LEU A 85 -3.22 -1.26 -14.14
CA LEU A 85 -4.14 -0.75 -13.12
C LEU A 85 -5.22 0.14 -13.74
N PRO A 86 -6.44 0.16 -13.16
CA PRO A 86 -7.46 1.14 -13.51
C PRO A 86 -6.94 2.56 -13.32
N THR A 87 -7.38 3.49 -14.18
CA THR A 87 -6.93 4.89 -14.11
C THR A 87 -7.31 5.56 -12.79
N SER A 88 -8.45 5.18 -12.20
CA SER A 88 -8.89 5.69 -10.90
C SER A 88 -8.12 5.10 -9.72
N ARG A 89 -7.36 4.02 -9.95
CA ARG A 89 -6.70 3.22 -8.91
C ARG A 89 -7.67 2.67 -7.85
N ARG A 90 -8.95 2.50 -8.18
CA ARG A 90 -9.95 1.77 -7.37
C ARG A 90 -10.11 0.34 -7.87
N GLU A 91 -10.57 -0.56 -7.01
CA GLU A 91 -10.77 -1.98 -7.36
C GLU A 91 -11.94 -2.16 -8.36
N VAL A 92 -12.93 -1.27 -8.30
CA VAL A 92 -14.09 -1.24 -9.21
C VAL A 92 -14.26 0.17 -9.75
N ASP A 93 -14.40 0.28 -11.07
CA ASP A 93 -14.69 1.52 -11.79
C ASP A 93 -16.14 1.66 -12.24
#